data_AF-A0A7L2HD02-F1
#
_entry.id   AF-A0A7L2HD02-F1
#
_cell.length_a   1.000
_cell.length_b   1.000
_cell.length_c   1.000
_cell.angle_alpha   90.00
_cell.angle_beta   90.00
_cell.angle_gamma   90.00
#
_symmetry.space_group_name_H-M   'P 1'
#
loop_
_entity.id
_entity.type
_entity.pdbx_description
1 polymer ?
#
loop_
_entity_poly.entity_id
_entity_poly.type
_entity_poly.pdbx_seq_one_letter_code
_entity_poly.pdbx_strand_id
1 'polypeptide(L)'
;AAGMRFPLALCLGLVALAAASQSPLQRRGGKEGLEYFHGRSNVHFLFKEQAVEGAEDPSGTFVQLRVSLVQTACRKRAPQRQNCRAVENRRKPTCLACYKFDSGDVPRVLDKYHNCGPSHHLAVKEIKHRDEAECKAVEEAGKSVDVLYLPGMYAFSKGLPA
;
A
#
# COMPACT_ATOMS: atom_id res chain seq x y z
N ALA A 1 58.79 18.45 1.84
CA ALA A 1 57.35 18.65 1.62
C ALA A 1 56.67 17.28 1.61
N ALA A 2 55.99 16.92 2.70
CA ALA A 2 55.30 15.65 2.83
C ALA A 2 53.89 15.77 2.26
N GLY A 3 53.60 15.09 1.15
CA GLY A 3 52.27 15.06 0.55
C GLY A 3 51.36 14.07 1.27
N MET A 4 50.39 14.58 2.03
CA MET A 4 49.28 13.79 2.59
C MET A 4 48.43 13.21 1.46
N ARG A 5 48.39 11.88 1.36
CA ARG A 5 47.41 11.15 0.55
C ARG A 5 46.18 10.90 1.41
N PHE A 6 45.08 11.60 1.12
CA PHE A 6 43.76 11.32 1.70
C PHE A 6 43.19 10.02 1.08
N PRO A 7 42.83 9.00 1.87
CA PRO A 7 42.04 7.89 1.35
C PRO A 7 40.55 8.30 1.39
N LEU A 8 40.05 8.82 0.27
CA LEU A 8 38.61 8.87 -0.02
C LEU A 8 38.14 7.46 -0.40
N ALA A 9 37.92 6.60 0.59
CA ALA A 9 37.36 5.28 0.33
C ALA A 9 36.58 4.79 1.55
N LEU A 10 35.46 5.44 1.86
CA LEU A 10 34.48 4.86 2.77
C LEU A 10 33.09 5.41 2.47
N CYS A 11 32.35 4.75 1.57
CA CYS A 11 30.89 4.82 1.46
C CYS A 11 30.40 3.80 0.43
N LEU A 12 30.52 2.51 0.73
CA LEU A 12 29.80 1.46 0.01
C LEU A 12 29.28 0.45 1.02
N GLY A 13 27.97 0.46 1.28
CA GLY A 13 27.33 -0.64 2.01
C GLY A 13 26.13 -0.28 2.90
N LEU A 14 25.19 0.55 2.47
CA LEU A 14 23.90 0.75 3.17
C LEU A 14 22.68 0.29 2.35
N VAL A 15 22.82 -0.77 1.55
CA VAL A 15 21.70 -1.29 0.74
C VAL A 15 20.96 -2.46 1.41
N ALA A 16 21.42 -2.96 2.57
CA ALA A 16 20.84 -4.15 3.22
C ALA A 16 19.85 -3.87 4.37
N LEU A 17 19.49 -2.62 4.67
CA LEU A 17 18.65 -2.26 5.82
C LEU A 17 17.14 -2.10 5.54
N ALA A 18 16.68 -2.24 4.29
CA ALA A 18 15.29 -1.93 3.93
C ALA A 18 14.28 -3.05 4.25
N ALA A 19 14.70 -4.31 4.27
CA ALA A 19 13.78 -5.43 4.55
C ALA A 19 13.47 -5.59 6.06
N ALA A 20 14.27 -4.99 6.93
CA ALA A 20 14.15 -5.13 8.38
C ALA A 20 13.28 -4.04 9.05
N SER A 21 12.92 -2.96 8.34
CA SER A 21 12.23 -1.80 8.90
C SER A 21 10.70 -1.79 8.71
N GLN A 22 10.13 -2.76 7.99
CA GLN A 22 8.68 -2.80 7.77
C GLN A 22 7.93 -3.15 9.06
N SER A 23 6.94 -2.32 9.40
CA SER A 23 6.04 -2.58 10.54
C SER A 23 5.25 -3.89 10.34
N PRO A 24 4.71 -4.48 11.42
CA PRO A 24 3.83 -5.64 11.31
C PRO A 24 2.60 -5.40 10.43
N LEU A 25 2.03 -4.19 10.47
CA LEU A 25 0.88 -3.79 9.64
C LEU A 25 1.29 -3.66 8.18
N GLN A 26 2.46 -3.10 7.90
CA GLN A 26 2.99 -3.00 6.53
C GLN A 26 3.22 -4.38 5.91
N ARG A 27 3.80 -5.33 6.66
CA ARG A 27 3.99 -6.71 6.18
C ARG A 27 2.66 -7.41 5.90
N ARG A 28 1.68 -7.24 6.80
CA ARG A 28 0.34 -7.81 6.62
C ARG A 28 -0.35 -7.22 5.39
N GLY A 29 -0.38 -5.89 5.29
CA GLY A 29 -1.01 -5.19 4.18
C GLY A 29 -0.35 -5.47 2.83
N GLY A 30 0.99 -5.61 2.81
CA GLY A 30 1.75 -5.98 1.62
C GLY A 30 1.40 -7.38 1.11
N LYS A 31 1.33 -8.36 2.03
CA LYS A 31 0.89 -9.72 1.72
C LYS A 31 -0.55 -9.77 1.22
N GLU A 32 -1.47 -9.10 1.89
CA GLU A 32 -2.88 -9.03 1.47
C GLU A 32 -3.03 -8.35 0.10
N GLY A 33 -2.23 -7.31 -0.18
CA GLY A 33 -2.22 -6.64 -1.48
C GLY A 33 -1.69 -7.53 -2.61
N LEU A 34 -0.67 -8.34 -2.33
CA LEU A 34 -0.14 -9.34 -3.27
C LEU A 34 -1.18 -10.42 -3.57
N GLU A 35 -1.88 -10.91 -2.55
CA GLU A 35 -2.95 -11.90 -2.71
C GLU A 35 -4.11 -11.34 -3.53
N TYR A 36 -4.53 -10.10 -3.27
CA TYR A 36 -5.53 -9.41 -4.07
C TYR A 36 -5.10 -9.30 -5.54
N PHE A 37 -3.84 -8.94 -5.80
CA PHE A 37 -3.32 -8.88 -7.16
C PHE A 37 -3.37 -10.26 -7.85
N HIS A 38 -2.97 -11.32 -7.16
CA HIS A 38 -3.06 -12.67 -7.68
C HIS A 38 -4.50 -13.14 -7.86
N GLY A 39 -5.50 -12.56 -7.17
CA GLY A 39 -6.92 -12.88 -7.35
C GLY A 39 -7.47 -12.49 -8.73
N ARG A 40 -6.91 -11.47 -9.38
CA ARG A 40 -7.43 -10.93 -10.65
C ARG A 40 -7.37 -11.94 -11.81
N SER A 41 -8.37 -11.89 -12.70
CA SER A 41 -8.52 -12.83 -13.83
C SER A 41 -7.49 -12.61 -14.94
N ASN A 42 -7.04 -11.37 -15.13
CA ASN A 42 -6.02 -10.96 -16.10
C ASN A 42 -4.58 -11.24 -15.63
N VAL A 43 -4.39 -11.76 -14.42
CA VAL A 43 -3.07 -12.13 -13.90
C VAL A 43 -2.81 -13.61 -14.17
N HIS A 44 -1.89 -13.89 -15.10
CA HIS A 44 -1.55 -15.24 -15.55
C HIS A 44 -0.28 -15.81 -14.91
N PHE A 45 0.57 -14.94 -14.36
CA PHE A 45 1.85 -15.29 -13.72
C PHE A 45 1.79 -15.06 -12.22
N LEU A 46 2.66 -15.75 -11.49
CA LEU A 46 2.92 -15.44 -10.09
C LEU A 46 3.86 -14.24 -10.01
N PHE A 47 3.63 -13.41 -9.00
CA PHE A 47 4.45 -12.24 -8.69
C PHE A 47 4.98 -12.34 -7.27
N LYS A 48 6.13 -11.72 -7.04
CA LYS A 48 6.72 -11.56 -5.72
C LYS A 48 6.80 -10.08 -5.38
N GLU A 49 6.74 -9.79 -4.08
CA GLU A 49 7.09 -8.49 -3.54
C GLU A 49 8.57 -8.21 -3.81
N GLN A 50 8.86 -7.04 -4.40
CA GLN A 50 10.22 -6.54 -4.61
C GLN A 50 10.56 -5.44 -3.61
N ALA A 51 9.62 -4.54 -3.34
CA ALA A 51 9.78 -3.47 -2.35
C ALA A 51 8.42 -3.07 -1.80
N VAL A 52 8.39 -2.66 -0.53
CA VAL A 52 7.22 -2.05 0.10
C VAL A 52 7.66 -0.71 0.66
N GLU A 53 6.99 0.33 0.22
CA GLU A 53 7.07 1.66 0.80
C GLU A 53 5.75 1.89 1.52
N GLY A 54 5.81 2.32 2.77
CA GLY A 54 4.61 2.48 3.58
C GLY A 54 4.68 3.72 4.45
N ALA A 55 3.53 4.38 4.60
CA ALA A 55 3.30 5.42 5.59
C ALA A 55 2.18 4.94 6.53
N GLU A 56 2.38 5.14 7.82
CA GLU A 56 1.39 4.85 8.86
C GLU A 56 0.90 6.17 9.46
N ASP A 57 -0.37 6.22 9.86
CA ASP A 57 -0.86 7.36 10.61
C ASP A 57 -0.27 7.36 12.04
N PRO A 58 -0.18 8.52 12.71
CA PRO A 58 0.32 8.61 14.08
C PRO A 58 -0.47 7.75 15.08
N SER A 59 -1.75 7.48 14.78
CA SER A 59 -2.62 6.64 15.60
C SER A 59 -2.40 5.14 15.38
N GLY A 60 -1.62 4.73 14.37
CA GLY A 60 -1.35 3.32 14.04
C GLY A 60 -2.59 2.54 13.58
N THR A 61 -3.65 3.24 13.14
CA THR A 61 -4.92 2.66 12.71
C THR A 61 -5.07 2.63 11.20
N PHE A 62 -4.27 3.38 10.46
CA PHE A 62 -4.32 3.47 9.02
C PHE A 62 -2.93 3.26 8.43
N VAL A 63 -2.87 2.44 7.38
CA VAL A 63 -1.63 2.19 6.65
C VAL A 63 -1.85 2.39 5.16
N GLN A 64 -0.97 3.16 4.54
CA GLN A 64 -0.88 3.32 3.10
C GLN A 64 0.40 2.67 2.59
N LEU A 65 0.27 1.76 1.64
CA LEU A 65 1.35 0.93 1.12
C LEU A 65 1.46 1.04 -0.40
N ARG A 66 2.69 1.24 -0.88
CA ARG A 66 3.08 1.04 -2.28
C ARG A 66 3.94 -0.21 -2.36
N VAL A 67 3.37 -1.25 -2.94
CA VAL A 67 4.00 -2.57 -3.12
C VAL A 67 4.48 -2.69 -4.56
N SER A 68 5.79 -2.67 -4.77
CA SER A 68 6.39 -2.94 -6.07
C SER A 68 6.52 -4.44 -6.27
N LEU A 69 6.02 -4.94 -7.39
CA LEU A 69 5.97 -6.36 -7.71
C LEU A 69 6.93 -6.73 -8.83
N VAL A 70 7.47 -7.95 -8.76
CA VAL A 70 8.26 -8.56 -9.82
C VAL A 70 7.60 -9.82 -10.33
N GLN A 71 7.50 -9.95 -11.66
CA GLN A 71 6.98 -11.14 -12.31
C GLN A 71 7.94 -12.31 -12.09
N THR A 72 7.40 -13.51 -11.87
CA THR A 72 8.19 -14.75 -11.80
C THR A 72 8.00 -15.62 -13.04
N ALA A 73 8.87 -16.61 -13.21
CA ALA A 73 8.77 -17.57 -14.31
C ALA A 73 7.56 -18.52 -14.18
N CYS A 74 6.95 -18.59 -13.00
CA CYS A 74 5.83 -19.47 -12.72
C CYS A 74 4.49 -18.91 -13.19
N ARG A 75 3.65 -19.78 -13.74
CA ARG A 75 2.26 -19.45 -14.05
C ARG A 75 1.38 -19.62 -12.81
N LYS A 76 0.34 -18.79 -12.67
CA LYS A 76 -0.64 -18.85 -11.57
C LYS A 76 -1.34 -20.21 -11.48
N ARG A 77 -1.61 -20.85 -12.62
CA ARG A 77 -2.26 -22.17 -12.73
C ARG A 77 -1.29 -23.36 -12.70
N ALA A 78 0.02 -23.13 -12.51
CA ALA A 78 0.98 -24.23 -12.46
C ALA A 78 0.76 -25.07 -11.19
N PRO A 79 0.88 -26.41 -11.28
CA PRO A 79 0.74 -27.31 -10.13
C PRO A 79 1.88 -27.16 -9.12
N GLN A 80 3.09 -26.82 -9.59
CA GLN A 80 4.26 -26.56 -8.75
C GLN A 80 4.51 -25.05 -8.65
N ARG A 81 4.32 -24.49 -7.46
CA ARG A 81 4.49 -23.05 -7.15
C ARG A 81 5.72 -22.74 -6.29
N GLN A 82 6.55 -23.75 -6.02
CA GLN A 82 7.75 -23.61 -5.21
C GLN A 82 8.93 -23.13 -6.06
N ASN A 83 9.88 -22.41 -5.46
CA ASN A 83 11.13 -21.96 -6.10
C ASN A 83 10.97 -21.09 -7.37
N CYS A 84 9.88 -20.33 -7.47
CA CYS A 84 9.64 -19.42 -8.59
C CYS A 84 10.67 -18.29 -8.63
N ARG A 85 11.56 -18.32 -9.62
CA ARG A 85 12.58 -17.27 -9.82
C ARG A 85 11.95 -16.02 -10.42
N ALA A 86 12.40 -14.85 -9.95
CA ALA A 86 12.03 -13.57 -10.54
C ALA A 86 12.59 -13.49 -11.96
N VAL A 87 11.80 -12.93 -12.88
CA VAL A 87 12.24 -12.69 -14.26
C VAL A 87 12.67 -11.25 -14.35
N GLU A 88 13.94 -11.04 -14.68
CA GLU A 88 14.49 -9.72 -14.89
C GLU A 88 13.93 -9.07 -16.16
N ASN A 89 13.99 -7.74 -16.21
CA ASN A 89 13.60 -6.95 -17.39
C ASN A 89 12.10 -7.05 -17.80
N ARG A 90 11.24 -7.52 -16.90
CA ARG A 90 9.78 -7.47 -17.07
C ARG A 90 9.20 -6.18 -16.50
N ARG A 91 7.98 -5.85 -16.92
CA ARG A 91 7.21 -4.76 -16.32
C ARG A 91 7.05 -5.02 -14.81
N LYS A 92 7.37 -4.01 -14.01
CA LYS A 92 7.25 -4.02 -12.56
C LYS A 92 5.97 -3.26 -12.18
N PRO A 93 4.83 -3.95 -12.00
CA PRO A 93 3.64 -3.26 -11.55
C PRO A 93 3.82 -2.79 -10.11
N THR A 94 3.27 -1.62 -9.81
CA THR A 94 3.18 -1.10 -8.45
C THR A 94 1.72 -1.14 -8.03
N CYS A 95 1.49 -1.68 -6.84
CA CYS A 95 0.18 -1.72 -6.21
C CYS A 95 0.12 -0.67 -5.11
N LEU A 96 -0.93 0.14 -5.12
CA LEU A 96 -1.35 0.88 -3.94
C LEU A 96 -2.31 0.01 -3.13
N ALA A 97 -2.09 -0.06 -1.82
CA ALA A 97 -2.98 -0.70 -0.87
C ALA A 97 -3.15 0.22 0.34
N CYS A 98 -4.39 0.48 0.74
CA CYS A 98 -4.73 1.29 1.90
C CYS A 98 -5.62 0.45 2.81
N TYR A 99 -5.30 0.44 4.10
CA TYR A 99 -6.08 -0.31 5.09
C TYR A 99 -6.37 0.57 6.29
N LYS A 100 -7.61 0.48 6.77
CA LYS A 100 -8.01 0.95 8.08
C LYS A 100 -8.18 -0.24 9.00
N PHE A 101 -7.54 -0.18 10.15
CA PHE A 101 -7.64 -1.14 11.23
C PHE A 101 -8.45 -0.55 12.38
N ASP A 102 -9.14 -1.42 13.09
CA ASP A 102 -9.76 -1.14 14.38
C ASP A 102 -8.71 -1.02 15.49
N SER A 103 -9.03 -0.31 16.58
CA SER A 103 -8.13 -0.06 17.71
C SER A 103 -8.11 -1.18 18.76
N GLY A 104 -8.82 -2.29 18.53
CA GLY A 104 -8.84 -3.44 19.44
C GLY A 104 -7.53 -4.23 19.51
N ASP A 105 -7.41 -5.10 20.53
CA ASP A 105 -6.21 -5.90 20.82
C ASP A 105 -5.75 -6.79 19.65
N VAL A 106 -6.70 -7.21 18.80
CA VAL A 106 -6.44 -7.89 17.52
C VAL A 106 -7.01 -7.03 16.40
N PRO A 107 -6.19 -6.14 15.79
CA PRO A 107 -6.66 -5.15 14.83
C PRO A 107 -7.32 -5.82 13.61
N ARG A 108 -8.63 -5.60 13.47
CA ARG A 108 -9.43 -6.06 12.33
C ARG A 108 -9.44 -4.99 11.25
N VAL A 109 -9.48 -5.41 9.99
CA VAL A 109 -9.60 -4.46 8.88
C VAL A 109 -11.04 -3.93 8.84
N LEU A 110 -11.20 -2.63 9.07
CA LEU A 110 -12.47 -1.91 8.97
C LEU A 110 -12.82 -1.61 7.52
N ASP A 111 -11.84 -1.13 6.77
CA ASP A 111 -11.99 -0.84 5.34
C ASP A 111 -10.66 -0.96 4.61
N LYS A 112 -10.72 -1.14 3.29
CA LYS A 112 -9.52 -1.33 2.45
C LYS A 112 -9.74 -0.91 1.00
N TYR A 113 -8.67 -0.39 0.40
CA TYR A 113 -8.62 -0.06 -1.03
C TYR A 113 -7.37 -0.66 -1.67
N HIS A 114 -7.51 -1.18 -2.89
CA HIS A 114 -6.41 -1.77 -3.66
C HIS A 114 -6.45 -1.33 -5.12
N ASN A 115 -5.37 -0.73 -5.59
CA ASN A 115 -5.19 -0.46 -7.01
C ASN A 115 -3.83 -0.97 -7.50
N CYS A 116 -3.86 -2.02 -8.30
CA CYS A 116 -2.69 -2.60 -8.95
C CYS A 116 -2.78 -2.38 -10.46
N GLY A 117 -2.22 -1.29 -10.95
CA GLY A 117 -2.24 -0.92 -12.36
C GLY A 117 -0.85 -0.87 -12.97
N PRO A 118 -0.70 -1.03 -14.29
CA PRO A 118 0.51 -0.55 -14.95
C PRO A 118 0.61 0.96 -14.72
N SER A 119 1.77 1.42 -14.24
CA SER A 119 2.10 2.84 -14.17
C SER A 119 2.28 3.38 -15.59
N HIS A 120 1.18 3.56 -16.33
CA HIS A 120 1.22 4.15 -17.66
C HIS A 120 1.26 5.66 -17.50
N HIS A 121 2.42 6.27 -17.77
CA HIS A 121 2.74 7.68 -17.48
C HIS A 121 1.63 8.69 -17.82
N LEU A 122 0.84 8.43 -18.87
CA LEU A 122 -0.23 9.32 -19.33
C LEU A 122 -1.48 9.35 -18.43
N ALA A 123 -1.75 8.30 -17.65
CA ALA A 123 -2.88 8.23 -16.71
C ALA A 123 -2.47 8.38 -15.24
N VAL A 124 -1.17 8.57 -14.97
CA VAL A 124 -0.63 8.56 -13.60
C VAL A 124 -1.25 9.65 -12.73
N LYS A 125 -1.50 10.85 -13.27
CA LYS A 125 -2.00 11.97 -12.46
C LYS A 125 -3.46 11.77 -12.03
N GLU A 126 -4.33 11.35 -12.94
CA GLU A 126 -5.74 11.08 -12.64
C GLU A 126 -5.91 9.86 -11.75
N ILE A 127 -5.19 8.77 -12.05
CA ILE A 127 -5.19 7.57 -11.22
C ILE A 127 -4.69 7.92 -9.82
N LYS A 128 -3.62 8.70 -9.71
CA LYS A 128 -3.08 9.14 -8.41
C LYS A 128 -4.10 9.95 -7.61
N HIS A 129 -4.77 10.93 -8.23
CA HIS A 129 -5.76 11.73 -7.51
C HIS A 129 -6.96 10.89 -7.04
N ARG A 130 -7.43 9.97 -7.90
CA ARG A 130 -8.47 9.03 -7.51
C ARG A 130 -8.02 8.12 -6.37
N ASP A 131 -6.85 7.52 -6.51
CA ASP A 131 -6.23 6.67 -5.50
C ASP A 131 -6.08 7.38 -4.15
N GLU A 132 -5.67 8.65 -4.16
CA GLU A 132 -5.58 9.48 -2.96
C GLU A 132 -6.95 9.72 -2.32
N ALA A 133 -7.98 10.01 -3.12
CA ALA A 133 -9.34 10.19 -2.62
C ALA A 133 -9.92 8.90 -2.01
N GLU A 134 -9.72 7.75 -2.66
CA GLU A 134 -10.19 6.44 -2.18
C GLU A 134 -9.46 6.03 -0.89
N CYS A 135 -8.13 6.23 -0.83
CA CYS A 135 -7.36 5.98 0.39
C CYS A 135 -7.75 6.89 1.55
N LYS A 136 -8.10 8.16 1.26
CA LYS A 136 -8.62 9.08 2.27
C LYS A 136 -9.99 8.62 2.80
N ALA A 137 -10.87 8.12 1.93
CA ALA A 137 -12.14 7.55 2.35
C ALA A 137 -11.95 6.34 3.29
N VAL A 138 -10.98 5.46 2.98
CA VAL A 138 -10.58 4.35 3.86
C VAL A 138 -10.04 4.87 5.20
N GLU A 139 -9.21 5.92 5.20
CA GLU A 139 -8.68 6.50 6.44
C GLU A 139 -9.80 7.03 7.37
N GLU A 140 -10.85 7.59 6.76
CA GLU A 140 -12.04 8.11 7.43
C GLU A 140 -13.03 7.02 7.86
N ALA A 141 -12.87 5.77 7.38
CA ALA A 141 -13.68 4.66 7.81
C ALA A 141 -13.57 4.45 9.33
N GLY A 142 -14.71 4.27 10.00
CA GLY A 142 -14.78 4.16 11.45
C GLY A 142 -14.71 5.47 12.24
N LYS A 143 -14.23 6.59 11.65
CA LYS A 143 -14.25 7.91 12.32
C LYS A 143 -15.68 8.45 12.51
N SER A 144 -16.64 7.96 11.74
CA SER A 144 -18.07 8.34 11.81
C SER A 144 -18.78 7.84 13.07
N VAL A 145 -18.23 6.85 13.79
CA VAL A 145 -18.81 6.38 15.06
C VAL A 145 -18.42 7.30 16.23
N ASP A 146 -17.26 7.97 16.13
CA ASP A 146 -16.78 8.92 17.14
C ASP A 146 -17.18 10.38 16.88
N VAL A 147 -17.71 10.70 15.69
CA VAL A 147 -18.48 11.93 15.52
C VAL A 147 -19.82 11.68 16.18
N LEU A 148 -19.89 11.96 17.48
CA LEU A 148 -21.13 12.02 18.25
C LEU A 148 -22.25 12.53 17.34
N TYR A 149 -23.16 11.63 16.98
CA TYR A 149 -24.45 12.00 16.43
C TYR A 149 -25.12 12.88 17.50
N LEU A 150 -24.92 14.19 17.39
CA LEU A 150 -25.64 15.17 18.19
C LEU A 150 -27.06 15.19 17.63
N PRO A 151 -28.06 14.64 18.35
CA PRO A 151 -29.43 14.67 17.88
C PRO A 151 -29.86 16.14 17.84
N GLY A 152 -29.96 16.73 16.65
CA GLY A 152 -30.32 18.15 16.50
C GLY A 152 -29.77 18.89 15.28
N MET A 153 -28.81 18.33 14.53
CA MET A 153 -28.24 19.02 13.35
C MET A 153 -29.22 19.27 12.19
N TYR A 154 -30.41 18.68 12.23
CA TYR A 154 -31.50 18.92 11.28
C TYR A 154 -32.81 19.31 11.98
N ALA A 155 -32.73 20.04 13.10
CA ALA A 155 -33.91 20.55 13.80
C ALA A 155 -34.45 21.82 13.11
N PHE A 156 -35.32 21.59 12.12
CA PHE A 156 -36.37 22.50 11.64
C PHE A 156 -35.93 23.88 11.09
N SER A 157 -35.82 23.99 9.76
CA SER A 157 -36.20 25.25 9.10
C SER A 157 -37.71 25.42 9.28
N LYS A 158 -38.10 26.21 10.28
CA LYS A 158 -39.50 26.60 10.49
C LYS A 158 -40.04 27.21 9.19
N GLY A 159 -41.07 26.58 8.63
CA GLY A 159 -41.87 27.18 7.60
C GLY A 159 -42.73 28.33 8.13
N LEU A 160 -43.18 29.14 7.16
CA LEU A 160 -44.33 30.06 7.10
C LEU A 160 -44.05 31.57 7.33
N PRO A 161 -44.88 32.50 6.81
CA PRO A 161 -46.07 32.36 5.94
C PRO A 161 -46.18 33.35 4.74
N ALA A 162 -47.19 33.09 3.89
CA ALA A 162 -47.84 33.91 2.84
C ALA A 162 -47.09 34.18 1.52
#